data_AF-A0A5C3MHD9-F1
#
_entry.id   AF-A0A5C3MHD9-F1
#
_cell.length_a   1.000
_cell.length_b   1.000
_cell.length_c   1.000
_cell.angle_alpha   90.00
_cell.angle_beta   90.00
_cell.angle_gamma   90.00
#
_symmetry.space_group_name_H-M   'P 1'
#
loop_
_entity.id
_entity.type
_entity.pdbx_description
1 polymer ?
#
loop_
_entity_poly.entity_id
_entity_poly.type
_entity_poly.pdbx_seq_one_letter_code
_entity_poly.pdbx_strand_id
1 'polypeptide(L)'
;MIPARHFLHGQRLASISKSRWRAYTTNSAQKPKSAHSLFYSDTLPAMIPVFLLGSAVYLGLQLTQVTLSHEKHLDEATQRVKELEDEIDALQNQRAEQNAISPVAVSDSAQPSRRGWW
;
A
#
# COMPACT_ATOMS: atom_id res chain seq x y z
N MET A 1 -71.71 -14.62 75.68
CA MET A 1 -71.28 -13.21 75.81
C MET A 1 -69.76 -13.19 75.82
N ILE A 2 -69.17 -12.52 74.83
CA ILE A 2 -67.71 -12.45 74.60
C ILE A 2 -67.27 -11.02 74.94
N PRO A 3 -66.20 -10.81 75.71
CA PRO A 3 -65.45 -9.56 75.62
C PRO A 3 -64.06 -9.80 75.01
N ALA A 4 -63.81 -9.00 73.98
CA ALA A 4 -62.61 -8.92 73.20
C ALA A 4 -61.42 -8.45 74.03
N ARG A 5 -60.30 -9.14 73.86
CA ARG A 5 -58.96 -8.62 74.12
C ARG A 5 -58.23 -8.71 72.81
N HIS A 6 -57.81 -7.59 72.23
CA HIS A 6 -56.57 -7.48 71.48
C HIS A 6 -56.29 -6.00 71.20
N PHE A 7 -55.48 -5.42 72.08
CA PHE A 7 -54.83 -4.13 71.85
C PHE A 7 -53.62 -4.40 70.96
N LEU A 8 -53.70 -4.10 69.66
CA LEU A 8 -52.58 -4.26 68.74
C LEU A 8 -51.62 -3.09 68.93
N HIS A 9 -50.49 -3.40 69.55
CA HIS A 9 -49.31 -2.56 69.62
C HIS A 9 -48.79 -2.29 68.21
N GLY A 10 -48.65 -1.00 67.87
CA GLY A 10 -47.98 -0.57 66.66
C GLY A 10 -46.51 -1.00 66.68
N GLN A 11 -46.11 -1.76 65.68
CA GLN A 11 -44.71 -1.92 65.32
C GLN A 11 -44.54 -1.48 63.87
N ARG A 12 -44.08 -0.24 63.73
CA ARG A 12 -43.68 0.37 62.48
C ARG A 12 -42.40 -0.34 62.02
N LEU A 13 -42.54 -1.33 61.15
CA LEU A 13 -41.40 -2.00 60.53
C LEU A 13 -40.74 -1.00 59.57
N ALA A 14 -39.63 -0.43 60.02
CA ALA A 14 -38.70 0.26 59.14
C ALA A 14 -38.19 -0.77 58.11
N SER A 15 -38.62 -0.63 56.86
CA SER A 15 -38.11 -1.40 55.74
C SER A 15 -36.66 -0.98 55.48
N ILE A 16 -35.74 -1.63 56.19
CA ILE A 16 -34.30 -1.54 55.88
C ILE A 16 -34.13 -2.13 54.48
N SER A 17 -34.05 -1.25 53.49
CA SER A 17 -33.58 -1.55 52.15
C SER A 17 -32.15 -2.06 52.27
N LYS A 18 -32.01 -3.37 52.38
CA LYS A 18 -30.72 -4.03 52.20
C LYS A 18 -30.37 -3.88 50.73
N SER A 19 -29.63 -2.83 50.39
CA SER A 19 -28.88 -2.76 49.15
C SER A 19 -28.00 -4.01 49.12
N ARG A 20 -28.45 -5.04 48.41
CA ARG A 20 -27.64 -6.21 48.10
C ARG A 20 -26.57 -5.72 47.14
N TRP A 21 -25.41 -5.38 47.69
CA TRP A 21 -24.17 -5.31 46.93
C TRP A 21 -23.98 -6.69 46.33
N ARG A 22 -24.44 -6.87 45.08
CA ARG A 22 -24.12 -8.03 44.27
C ARG A 22 -22.61 -7.98 44.08
N ALA A 23 -21.91 -8.84 44.80
CA ALA A 23 -20.52 -9.13 44.53
C ALA A 23 -20.41 -9.50 43.05
N TYR A 24 -19.64 -8.71 42.29
CA TYR A 24 -19.19 -9.11 40.97
C TYR A 24 -18.30 -10.32 41.17
N THR A 25 -18.87 -11.51 40.98
CA THR A 25 -18.06 -12.70 40.75
C THR A 25 -17.25 -12.39 39.50
N THR A 26 -15.93 -12.35 39.60
CA THR A 26 -15.01 -12.35 38.47
C THR A 26 -15.01 -13.71 37.79
N ASN A 27 -16.19 -14.30 37.60
CA ASN A 27 -16.35 -15.29 36.58
C ASN A 27 -16.38 -14.46 35.31
N SER A 28 -15.43 -14.70 34.42
CA SER A 28 -15.43 -14.22 33.04
C SER A 28 -16.66 -14.78 32.33
N ALA A 29 -17.85 -14.33 32.74
CA ALA A 29 -19.12 -14.59 32.12
C ALA A 29 -19.04 -13.86 30.79
N GLN A 30 -18.49 -14.56 29.79
CA GLN A 30 -18.47 -14.14 28.42
C GLN A 30 -19.90 -13.76 28.08
N LYS A 31 -20.14 -12.46 27.87
CA LYS A 31 -21.38 -11.98 27.26
C LYS A 31 -21.67 -12.90 26.07
N PRO A 32 -22.90 -13.42 25.91
CA PRO A 32 -23.21 -14.27 24.77
C PRO A 32 -22.81 -13.51 23.51
N LYS A 33 -21.82 -14.02 22.79
CA LYS A 33 -21.31 -13.38 21.57
C LYS A 33 -22.49 -13.29 20.61
N SER A 34 -22.76 -12.09 20.10
CA SER A 34 -23.81 -11.87 19.11
C SER A 34 -23.64 -12.88 17.96
N ALA A 35 -24.74 -13.42 17.43
CA ALA A 35 -24.69 -14.37 16.31
C ALA A 35 -23.85 -13.84 15.13
N HIS A 36 -23.83 -12.52 14.92
CA HIS A 36 -22.99 -11.89 13.89
C HIS A 36 -21.50 -11.90 14.26
N SER A 37 -21.14 -11.82 15.54
CA SER A 37 -19.74 -11.93 16.00
C SER A 37 -19.19 -13.34 15.79
N LEU A 38 -20.02 -14.37 15.95
CA LEU A 38 -19.62 -15.76 15.66
C LEU A 38 -19.40 -15.95 14.15
N PHE A 39 -20.26 -15.34 13.32
CA PHE A 39 -20.09 -15.37 11.88
C PHE A 39 -18.72 -14.80 11.46
N TYR A 40 -18.36 -13.60 11.93
CA TYR A 40 -17.07 -13.00 11.59
C TYR A 40 -15.87 -13.70 12.25
N SER A 41 -16.01 -14.24 13.47
CA SER A 41 -14.90 -14.94 14.14
C SER A 41 -14.55 -16.27 13.49
N ASP A 42 -15.53 -16.95 12.89
CA ASP A 42 -15.33 -18.29 12.37
C ASP A 42 -15.05 -18.27 10.85
N THR A 43 -15.66 -17.34 10.11
CA THR A 43 -15.48 -17.24 8.66
C THR A 43 -14.22 -16.50 8.24
N LEU A 44 -13.85 -15.40 8.92
CA LEU A 44 -12.68 -14.62 8.51
C LEU A 44 -11.37 -15.42 8.59
N PRO A 45 -11.07 -16.16 9.68
CA PRO A 45 -9.85 -16.96 9.75
C PRO A 45 -9.79 -18.05 8.69
N ALA A 46 -10.94 -18.59 8.28
CA ALA A 46 -11.04 -19.58 7.21
C ALA A 46 -10.75 -18.98 5.82
N MET A 47 -10.92 -17.66 5.64
CA MET A 47 -10.63 -16.97 4.37
C MET A 47 -9.19 -16.45 4.24
N ILE A 48 -8.48 -16.26 5.36
CA ILE A 48 -7.08 -15.78 5.36
C ILE A 48 -6.17 -16.61 4.44
N PRO A 49 -6.19 -17.96 4.47
CA PRO A 49 -5.30 -18.76 3.63
C PRO A 49 -5.53 -18.55 2.13
N VAL A 50 -6.79 -18.38 1.71
CA VAL A 50 -7.16 -18.16 0.31
C VAL A 50 -6.66 -16.79 -0.16
N PHE A 51 -6.83 -15.76 0.68
CA PHE A 51 -6.31 -14.42 0.39
C PHE A 51 -4.78 -14.39 0.30
N LEU A 52 -4.10 -15.08 1.22
CA LEU A 52 -2.64 -15.20 1.20
C LEU A 52 -2.16 -15.93 -0.05
N LEU A 53 -2.84 -17.00 -0.46
CA LEU A 53 -2.50 -17.74 -1.67
C LEU A 53 -2.68 -16.85 -2.92
N GLY A 54 -3.80 -16.12 -3.00
CA GLY A 54 -4.04 -15.18 -4.11
C GLY A 54 -2.98 -14.08 -4.18
N SER A 55 -2.61 -13.52 -3.02
CA SER A 55 -1.56 -12.51 -2.92
C SER A 55 -0.19 -13.08 -3.30
N ALA A 56 0.18 -14.26 -2.81
CA ALA A 56 1.44 -14.92 -3.15
C ALA A 56 1.56 -15.18 -4.66
N VAL A 57 0.50 -15.70 -5.29
CA VAL A 57 0.45 -15.93 -6.73
C VAL A 57 0.56 -14.60 -7.50
N TYR A 58 -0.20 -13.57 -7.09
CA TYR A 58 -0.15 -12.25 -7.72
C TYR A 58 1.24 -11.63 -7.65
N LEU A 59 1.88 -11.62 -6.47
CA LEU A 59 3.25 -11.13 -6.32
C LEU A 59 4.24 -11.96 -7.14
N GLY A 60 4.06 -13.28 -7.21
CA GLY A 60 4.89 -14.14 -8.05
C GLY A 60 4.80 -13.78 -9.53
N LEU A 61 3.59 -13.62 -10.06
CA LEU A 61 3.37 -13.21 -11.45
C LEU A 61 3.90 -11.79 -11.69
N GLN A 62 3.68 -10.87 -10.76
CA GLN A 62 4.16 -9.49 -10.88
C GLN A 62 5.68 -9.43 -10.91
N LEU A 63 6.36 -10.26 -10.10
CA LEU A 63 7.82 -10.34 -10.11
C LEU A 63 8.33 -10.85 -11.47
N THR A 64 7.69 -11.87 -12.04
CA THR A 64 8.06 -12.36 -13.38
C THR A 64 7.78 -11.34 -14.50
N GLN A 65 6.72 -10.54 -14.37
CA GLN A 65 6.42 -9.48 -15.32
C GLN A 65 7.48 -8.36 -15.25
N VAL A 66 7.93 -8.00 -14.05
CA VAL A 66 8.99 -7.01 -13.86
C VAL A 66 10.31 -7.47 -14.45
N THR A 67 10.70 -8.73 -14.25
CA THR A 67 11.96 -9.26 -14.83
C THR A 67 11.93 -9.27 -16.35
N LEU A 68 10.81 -9.70 -16.96
CA LEU A 68 10.66 -9.64 -18.43
C LEU A 68 10.69 -8.20 -18.95
N SER A 69 10.09 -7.25 -18.23
CA SER A 69 10.11 -5.84 -18.65
C SER A 69 11.53 -5.26 -18.59
N HIS A 70 12.34 -5.68 -17.62
CA HIS A 70 13.68 -5.15 -17.46
C HIS A 70 14.62 -5.62 -18.58
N GLU A 71 14.56 -6.91 -18.95
CA GLU A 71 15.32 -7.44 -20.09
C GLU A 71 14.92 -6.74 -21.39
N LYS A 72 13.61 -6.59 -21.63
CA LYS A 72 13.11 -5.86 -22.81
C LYS A 72 13.58 -4.40 -22.85
N HIS A 73 13.57 -3.71 -21.71
CA HIS A 73 14.01 -2.32 -21.64
C HIS A 73 15.52 -2.18 -21.85
N LEU A 74 16.32 -3.15 -21.42
CA LEU A 74 17.75 -3.16 -21.71
C LEU A 74 18.00 -3.38 -23.20
N ASP A 75 17.31 -4.33 -23.84
CA ASP A 75 17.41 -4.56 -25.27
C ASP A 75 17.02 -3.32 -26.09
N GLU A 76 15.90 -2.68 -25.74
CA GLU A 76 15.45 -1.43 -26.39
C GLU A 76 16.46 -0.29 -26.20
N ALA A 77 17.05 -0.17 -25.00
CA ALA A 77 18.07 0.85 -24.73
C ALA A 77 19.36 0.58 -25.52
N THR A 78 19.83 -0.67 -25.58
CA THR A 78 21.01 -1.04 -26.37
C THR A 78 20.78 -0.80 -27.86
N GLN A 79 19.58 -1.11 -28.36
CA GLN A 79 19.23 -0.83 -29.75
C GLN A 79 19.25 0.67 -30.05
N ARG A 80 18.68 1.51 -29.17
CA ARG A 80 18.73 2.97 -29.29
C ARG A 80 20.15 3.53 -29.26
N VAL A 81 21.01 2.99 -28.38
CA VAL A 81 22.42 3.40 -28.32
C VAL A 81 23.11 3.08 -29.64
N LYS A 82 22.91 1.88 -30.17
CA LYS A 82 23.49 1.47 -31.46
C LYS A 82 23.02 2.35 -32.62
N GLU A 83 21.73 2.66 -32.69
CA GLU A 83 21.18 3.57 -33.70
C GLU A 83 21.87 4.95 -33.65
N LEU A 84 22.06 5.48 -32.43
CA LEU A 84 22.74 6.75 -32.24
C LEU A 84 24.25 6.68 -32.54
N GLU A 85 24.90 5.56 -32.23
CA GLU A 85 26.29 5.31 -32.59
C GLU A 85 26.47 5.29 -34.12
N ASP A 86 25.58 4.58 -34.83
CA ASP A 86 25.58 4.52 -36.30
C ASP A 86 25.35 5.92 -36.93
N GLU A 87 24.46 6.74 -36.35
CA GLU A 87 24.25 8.13 -36.78
C GLU A 87 25.48 9.02 -36.55
N ILE A 88 26.15 8.87 -35.39
CA ILE A 88 27.38 9.61 -35.09
C ILE A 88 28.48 9.23 -36.07
N ASP A 89 28.67 7.95 -36.34
CA ASP A 89 29.68 7.47 -37.29
C ASP A 89 29.39 7.99 -38.70
N ALA A 90 28.13 7.98 -39.14
CA ALA A 90 27.73 8.56 -40.42
C ALA A 90 28.07 10.06 -40.51
N LEU A 91 27.77 10.83 -39.45
CA LEU A 91 28.06 12.27 -39.40
C LEU A 91 29.57 12.56 -39.33
N GLN A 92 30.34 11.74 -38.61
CA GLN A 92 31.79 11.85 -38.55
C GLN A 92 32.42 11.56 -39.92
N ASN A 93 31.98 10.50 -40.60
CA ASN A 93 32.42 10.16 -41.94
C ASN A 93 32.09 11.29 -42.93
N GLN A 94 30.88 11.85 -42.86
CA GLN A 94 30.49 12.99 -43.71
C GLN A 94 31.38 14.22 -43.46
N ARG A 95 31.74 14.52 -42.20
CA ARG A 95 32.69 15.60 -41.89
C ARG A 95 34.10 15.29 -42.38
N ALA A 96 34.55 14.05 -42.25
CA ALA A 96 35.87 13.64 -42.71
C ALA A 96 35.97 13.79 -44.24
N GLU A 97 34.93 13.41 -44.98
CA GLU A 97 34.83 13.63 -46.43
C GLU A 97 34.81 15.11 -46.79
N GLN A 98 34.01 15.93 -46.10
CA GLN A 98 33.97 17.39 -46.34
C GLN A 98 35.31 18.08 -46.04
N ASN A 99 36.03 17.64 -45.00
CA ASN A 99 37.37 18.13 -44.68
C ASN A 99 38.43 17.63 -45.68
N ALA A 100 38.31 16.40 -46.19
CA ALA A 100 39.23 15.88 -47.20
C ALA A 100 39.06 16.57 -48.57
N ILE A 101 37.85 17.05 -48.87
CA ILE A 101 37.52 17.77 -50.12
C ILE A 101 37.85 19.27 -50.01
N SER A 102 38.03 19.82 -48.81
CA SER A 102 38.49 21.19 -48.59
C SER A 102 40.02 21.21 -48.37
N PRO A 103 40.85 21.39 -49.41
CA PRO A 103 42.26 21.62 -49.19
C PRO A 103 42.41 22.93 -48.41
N VAL A 104 43.29 22.90 -47.40
CA VAL A 104 43.68 24.01 -46.54
C VAL A 104 44.05 25.24 -47.38
N ALA A 105 43.07 26.08 -47.69
CA ALA A 105 43.28 27.46 -48.05
C ALA A 105 43.33 28.25 -46.74
N VAL A 106 44.53 28.38 -46.19
CA VAL A 106 44.82 29.41 -45.19
C VAL A 106 44.49 30.74 -45.85
N SER A 107 43.33 31.29 -45.53
CA SER A 107 43.00 32.68 -45.81
C SER A 107 42.43 33.26 -44.53
N ASP A 108 43.35 33.85 -43.78
CA ASP A 108 43.08 34.96 -42.88
C ASP A 108 42.07 35.90 -43.55
N SER A 109 40.82 35.92 -43.07
CA SER A 109 40.05 37.16 -42.93
C SER A 109 38.63 36.90 -42.43
N ALA A 110 38.26 37.77 -41.48
CA ALA A 110 36.91 38.23 -41.19
C ALA A 110 35.98 37.31 -40.36
N GLN A 111 35.89 37.68 -39.08
CA GLN A 111 34.78 37.40 -38.17
C GLN A 111 33.40 37.53 -38.85
N PRO A 112 32.43 36.74 -38.36
CA PRO A 112 31.15 37.35 -38.00
C PRO A 112 30.67 37.01 -36.58
N SER A 113 29.77 37.87 -36.12
CA SER A 113 29.36 38.13 -34.75
C SER A 113 28.69 36.96 -34.03
N ARG A 114 29.12 36.74 -32.78
CA ARG A 114 28.45 35.89 -31.80
C ARG A 114 27.13 36.53 -31.39
N ARG A 115 26.01 36.10 -31.98
CA ARG A 115 24.67 36.31 -31.41
C ARG A 115 24.38 35.19 -30.42
N GLY A 116 24.35 35.56 -29.15
CA GLY A 116 24.01 34.66 -28.05
C GLY A 116 22.50 34.43 -27.94
N TRP A 117 22.16 33.29 -27.35
CA TRP A 117 20.89 33.02 -26.67
C TRP A 117 21.22 32.44 -25.29
N TRP A 118 21.11 33.30 -24.28
CA TRP A 118 20.79 33.01 -22.89
C TRP A 118 19.61 33.89 -22.55
#